data_AF-A0A8T3XA61-F1
#
_entry.id   AF-A0A8T3XA61-F1
#
_cell.length_a   1.000
_cell.length_b   1.000
_cell.length_c   1.000
_cell.angle_alpha   90.00
_cell.angle_beta   90.00
_cell.angle_gamma   90.00
#
_symmetry.space_group_name_H-M   'P 1'
#
loop_
_entity.id
_entity.type
_entity.pdbx_description
1 polymer ?
#
loop_
_entity_poly.entity_id
_entity_poly.type
_entity_poly.pdbx_seq_one_letter_code
_entity_poly.pdbx_strand_id
1 'polypeptide(L)' 'MEEVSFSAVLHEEDLDGRPVFVADCIELGVSDFGDNVNDCLSNLKKGVSLLLEEAPEKRVLLKTKEPVLVTRIVL' A
#
# COMPACT_ATOMS: atom_id res chain seq x y z
N MET A 1 19.50 -4.58 6.77
CA MET A 1 18.36 -5.00 5.91
C MET A 1 18.28 -3.98 4.80
N GLU A 2 18.12 -4.42 3.55
CA GLU A 2 18.02 -3.52 2.41
C GLU A 2 16.73 -2.70 2.53
N GLU A 3 16.84 -1.37 2.48
CA GLU A 3 15.69 -0.48 2.53
C GLU A 3 14.96 -0.57 1.20
N VAL A 4 13.68 -0.96 1.25
CA VAL A 4 12.80 -1.03 0.08
C VAL A 4 11.76 0.08 0.17
N SER A 5 11.39 0.60 -0.99
CA SER A 5 10.27 1.54 -1.14
C SER A 5 9.28 0.98 -2.15
N PHE A 6 8.03 1.34 -1.99
CA PHE A 6 6.94 0.96 -2.89
C PHE A 6 5.97 2.12 -3.03
N SER A 7 5.24 2.17 -4.14
CA SER A 7 4.15 3.11 -4.32
C SER A 7 2.88 2.54 -3.70
N ALA A 8 2.11 3.41 -3.05
CA ALA A 8 0.77 3.11 -2.57
C ALA A 8 -0.23 3.99 -3.32
N VAL A 9 -1.26 3.39 -3.89
CA VAL A 9 -2.44 4.10 -4.38
C VAL A 9 -3.46 4.10 -3.26
N LEU A 10 -3.99 5.27 -2.92
CA LEU A 10 -4.99 5.44 -1.86
C LEU A 10 -6.29 5.95 -2.47
N HIS A 11 -7.41 5.34 -2.09
CA HIS A 11 -8.74 5.81 -2.44
C HIS A 11 -9.73 5.52 -1.31
N GLU A 12 -10.88 6.20 -1.37
CA GLU A 12 -11.98 5.96 -0.45
C GLU A 12 -12.99 5.01 -1.09
N GLU A 13 -13.54 4.11 -0.29
CA GLU A 13 -14.65 3.22 -0.66
C GLU A 13 -15.78 3.30 0.37
N ASP A 14 -17.01 3.02 -0.06
CA ASP A 14 -18.14 2.82 0.84
C ASP A 14 -18.27 1.32 1.13
N LEU A 15 -18.04 0.95 2.39
CA LEU A 15 -18.23 -0.40 2.89
C LEU A 15 -19.42 -0.39 3.86
N ASP A 16 -20.55 -0.95 3.43
CA ASP A 16 -21.78 -1.06 4.21
C ASP A 16 -22.28 0.27 4.81
N GLY A 17 -22.19 1.35 4.03
CA GLY A 17 -22.61 2.70 4.42
C GLY A 17 -21.58 3.45 5.27
N ARG A 18 -20.33 2.97 5.34
CA ARG A 18 -19.24 3.64 6.05
C ARG A 18 -18.08 3.92 5.10
N PRO A 19 -17.55 5.16 5.10
CA PRO A 19 -16.36 5.47 4.33
C PRO A 19 -15.15 4.75 4.96
N VAL A 20 -14.40 4.03 4.14
CA VAL A 20 -13.12 3.41 4.49
C VAL A 20 -12.05 3.84 3.50
N PHE A 21 -10.80 3.88 3.95
CA PHE A 21 -9.65 4.09 3.07
C PHE A 21 -9.09 2.74 2.66
N VAL A 22 -8.78 2.60 1.37
CA VAL A 22 -8.12 1.43 0.79
C VAL A 22 -6.79 1.87 0.21
N ALA A 23 -5.73 1.11 0.48
CA ALA A 23 -4.40 1.34 -0.05
C ALA A 23 -3.88 0.10 -0.78
N ASP A 24 -3.41 0.31 -2.00
CA ASP A 24 -2.88 -0.74 -2.87
C ASP A 24 -1.40 -0.55 -3.18
N CYS A 25 -0.61 -1.60 -2.99
CA CYS A 25 0.70 -1.77 -3.61
C CYS A 25 0.55 -2.65 -4.85
N ILE A 26 0.42 -2.00 -6.01
CA ILE A 26 0.16 -2.67 -7.30
C ILE A 26 1.32 -3.60 -7.69
N GLU A 27 2.55 -3.23 -7.38
CA GLU A 27 3.76 -4.00 -7.70
C GLU A 27 3.76 -5.38 -7.05
N LEU A 28 3.17 -5.48 -5.85
CA LEU A 28 3.13 -6.71 -5.06
C LEU A 28 1.75 -7.38 -5.07
N GLY A 29 0.71 -6.70 -5.58
CA GLY A 29 -0.67 -7.18 -5.50
C GLY A 29 -1.17 -7.28 -4.06
N VAL A 30 -0.74 -6.36 -3.20
CA VAL A 30 -1.13 -6.31 -1.79
C VAL A 30 -2.02 -5.09 -1.59
N SER A 31 -3.17 -5.32 -0.97
CA SER A 31 -4.14 -4.28 -0.62
C SER A 31 -4.50 -4.41 0.84
N ASP A 32 -4.75 -3.28 1.49
CA ASP A 32 -5.26 -3.24 2.87
C ASP A 32 -6.13 -2.00 3.07
N PHE A 33 -6.89 -1.95 4.18
CA PHE A 33 -7.84 -0.88 4.46
C PHE A 33 -7.74 -0.36 5.91
N GLY A 34 -8.34 0.79 6.15
CA GLY A 34 -8.42 1.38 7.49
C GLY A 34 -9.43 2.53 7.59
N ASP A 35 -9.78 2.88 8.82
CA ASP A 35 -10.76 3.94 9.13
C ASP A 35 -10.23 5.35 8.80
N ASN A 36 -8.91 5.50 8.67
CA ASN A 36 -8.25 6.72 8.23
C ASN A 36 -7.00 6.39 7.41
N VAL A 37 -6.47 7.40 6.73
CA VAL A 37 -5.27 7.30 5.88
C VAL A 37 -4.08 6.66 6.60
N ASN A 38 -3.80 7.05 7.85
CA ASN A 38 -2.64 6.56 8.58
C ASN A 38 -2.79 5.07 8.94
N ASP A 39 -3.98 4.67 9.39
CA ASP A 39 -4.26 3.28 9.73
C ASP A 39 -4.17 2.40 8.49
N CYS A 40 -4.76 2.84 7.38
CA CYS A 40 -4.71 2.16 6.10
C CYS A 40 -3.27 1.95 5.59
N LEU A 41 -2.44 3.00 5.60
CA LEU A 41 -1.03 2.91 5.20
C LEU A 41 -0.20 2.04 6.16
N SER A 42 -0.48 2.10 7.46
CA SER A 42 0.17 1.25 8.47
C SER A 42 -0.14 -0.22 8.25
N ASN A 43 -1.40 -0.54 7.93
CA ASN A 43 -1.83 -1.90 7.62
C ASN A 43 -1.20 -2.41 6.32
N LEU A 44 -1.24 -1.62 5.24
CA LEU A 44 -0.57 -1.96 3.98
C LEU A 44 0.93 -2.24 4.20
N LYS A 45 1.62 -1.41 4.99
CA LYS A 45 3.03 -1.63 5.33
C LYS A 45 3.27 -2.97 6.01
N LYS A 46 2.40 -3.37 6.95
CA LYS A 46 2.49 -4.68 7.61
C LYS A 46 2.26 -5.82 6.61
N GLY A 47 1.24 -5.70 5.76
CA GLY A 47 0.95 -6.69 4.72
C GLY A 47 2.12 -6.89 3.76
N VAL A 48 2.74 -5.80 3.30
CA VAL A 48 3.96 -5.84 2.48
C VAL A 48 5.13 -6.46 3.24
N SER A 49 5.36 -6.06 4.49
CA SER A 49 6.41 -6.65 5.33
C SER A 49 6.27 -8.16 5.46
N LEU A 50 5.07 -8.65 5.79
CA LEU A 50 4.77 -10.08 5.91
C LEU A 50 5.02 -10.82 4.59
N LEU A 51 4.54 -10.27 3.47
CA LEU A 51 4.78 -10.88 2.16
C LEU A 51 6.27 -11.00 1.83
N LEU A 52 7.06 -9.98 2.14
CA LEU A 52 8.51 -9.99 1.85
C LEU A 52 9.32 -10.84 2.84
N GLU A 53 8.75 -11.16 4.00
CA GLU A 53 9.29 -12.18 4.92
C GLU A 53 9.03 -13.59 4.38
N GLU A 54 7.84 -13.84 3.86
CA GLU A 54 7.44 -15.14 3.29
C GLU A 54 8.05 -15.41 1.90
N ALA A 55 8.19 -14.37 1.07
CA ALA A 55 8.62 -14.43 -0.33
C ALA A 55 9.66 -13.33 -0.63
N PRO A 56 10.89 -13.44 -0.09
CA PRO A 56 11.91 -12.40 -0.19
C PRO A 56 12.36 -12.11 -1.63
N GLU A 57 12.21 -13.05 -2.56
CA GLU A 57 12.50 -12.87 -3.99
C GLU A 57 11.60 -11.81 -4.65
N LYS A 58 10.40 -11.55 -4.10
CA LYS A 58 9.49 -10.51 -4.60
C LYS A 58 10.03 -9.10 -4.41
N ARG A 59 11.09 -8.91 -3.61
CA ARG A 59 11.79 -7.60 -3.49
C ARG A 59 12.24 -7.05 -4.84
N VAL A 60 12.51 -7.90 -5.83
CA VAL A 60 12.87 -7.48 -7.20
C VAL A 60 11.76 -6.68 -7.91
N LEU A 61 10.50 -6.83 -7.47
CA LEU A 61 9.35 -6.13 -8.03
C LEU A 61 9.25 -4.69 -7.51
N LEU A 62 9.83 -4.42 -6.35
CA LEU A 62 9.91 -3.09 -5.76
C LEU A 62 11.03 -2.31 -6.46
N LYS A 63 10.66 -1.66 -7.58
CA LYS A 63 11.60 -0.88 -8.38
C LYS A 63 12.08 0.31 -7.54
N THR A 64 13.30 0.20 -7.04
CA THR A 64 14.06 1.21 -6.30
C THR A 64 14.34 2.45 -7.15
N LYS A 65 13.36 3.34 -7.27
CA LYS A 65 13.56 4.77 -7.51
C LYS A 65 12.43 5.47 -6.77
N GLU A 66 12.80 6.17 -5.71
CA GLU A 66 12.00 7.04 -4.83
C GLU A 66 10.48 7.00 -5.04
N PRO A 67 9.69 6.67 -3.99
CA PRO A 67 8.25 6.51 -4.13
C PRO A 67 7.64 7.78 -4.75
N VAL A 68 7.03 7.61 -5.92
CA VAL A 68 6.30 8.70 -6.56
C VAL A 68 5.00 8.86 -5.78
N LEU A 69 4.92 9.91 -4.94
CA LEU A 69 3.66 10.31 -4.34
C LEU A 69 2.76 10.85 -5.45
N VAL A 70 1.73 10.09 -5.81
CA VAL A 70 0.69 10.55 -6.74
C VAL A 70 -0.60 10.77 -5.96
N THR A 71 -0.86 12.02 -5.57
CA THR A 71 -2.18 12.42 -5.06
C THR A 71 -3.07 12.74 -6.25
N ARG A 72 -4.08 11.91 -6.53
CA ARG A 72 -5.08 12.20 -7.56
C ARG A 72 -6.36 12.68 -6.88
N ILE A 73 -6.53 13.99 -6.80
CA ILE A 73 -7.80 14.61 -6.39
C ILE A 73 -8.74 14.52 -7.59
N VAL A 74 -9.72 13.62 -7.54
CA VAL A 74 -10.83 13.62 -8.49
C VAL A 74 -11.88 14.58 -7.92
N LEU A 75 -12.07 15.72 -8.59
CA LEU A 75 -13.11 16.71 -8.27
C LEU A 75 -14.46 16.27 -8.82
#